data_AF-A0A5M8P685-F1
#
_entry.id   AF-A0A5M8P685-F1
#
_cell.length_a   1.000
_cell.length_b   1.000
_cell.length_c   1.000
_cell.angle_alpha   90.00
_cell.angle_beta   90.00
_cell.angle_gamma   90.00
#
_symmetry.space_group_name_H-M   'P 1'
#
loop_
_entity.id
_entity.type
_entity.pdbx_description
1 polymer ?
#
loop_
_entity_poly.entity_id
_entity_poly.type
_entity_poly.pdbx_seq_one_letter_code
_entity_poly.pdbx_strand_id
1 'polypeptide(L)'
;MSYILHRVRDWPLARLAPYNSALTAAVNSLAARFPDDVSPAILAKNVACGLADLWLIVDENEAFIAFLITEMEITVGGKKRLLLLELAGEGALALTALLPQLEDFARRAGAAAICPCGRLGWNRALARCGYKIATVKYIKEL
;
A
#
# COMPACT_ATOMS: atom_id res chain seq x y z
N MET A 1 -13.55 -14.96 6.86
CA MET A 1 -13.51 -13.53 6.52
C MET A 1 -12.62 -13.38 5.32
N SER A 2 -13.22 -12.93 4.22
CA SER A 2 -12.55 -12.71 2.94
C SER A 2 -12.30 -11.21 2.78
N TYR A 3 -11.21 -10.84 2.12
CA TYR A 3 -10.92 -9.44 1.85
C TYR A 3 -10.89 -9.19 0.34
N ILE A 4 -11.43 -8.05 -0.07
CA ILE A 4 -11.49 -7.62 -1.45
C ILE A 4 -10.60 -6.37 -1.59
N LEU A 5 -9.73 -6.39 -2.60
CA LEU A 5 -8.82 -5.29 -2.90
C LEU A 5 -9.34 -4.50 -4.11
N HIS A 6 -9.52 -3.20 -3.93
CA HIS A 6 -10.01 -2.29 -4.97
C HIS A 6 -9.02 -1.17 -5.23
N ARG A 7 -8.63 -0.98 -6.49
CA ARG A 7 -7.86 0.18 -6.91
C ARG A 7 -8.81 1.36 -7.10
N VAL A 8 -8.61 2.43 -6.34
CA VAL A 8 -9.51 3.60 -6.37
C VAL A 8 -9.50 4.32 -7.72
N ARG A 9 -8.38 4.25 -8.45
CA ARG A 9 -8.26 4.84 -9.79
C ARG A 9 -9.26 4.24 -10.79
N ASP A 10 -9.70 3.01 -10.58
CA ASP A 10 -10.62 2.30 -11.47
C ASP A 10 -12.09 2.59 -11.10
N TRP A 11 -12.34 3.47 -10.12
CA TRP A 11 -13.67 3.80 -9.63
C TRP A 11 -14.17 5.18 -10.08
N PRO A 12 -15.49 5.34 -10.25
CA PRO A 12 -16.09 6.67 -10.24
C PRO A 12 -15.96 7.29 -8.84
N LEU A 13 -15.70 8.61 -8.77
CA LEU A 13 -15.45 9.32 -7.51
C LEU A 13 -16.57 9.12 -6.47
N ALA A 14 -17.83 9.02 -6.91
CA ALA A 14 -18.97 8.79 -6.04
C ALA A 14 -18.88 7.48 -5.24
N ARG A 15 -18.18 6.46 -5.76
CA ARG A 15 -17.99 5.19 -5.07
C ARG A 15 -17.01 5.30 -3.89
N LEU A 16 -16.14 6.31 -3.88
CA LEU A 16 -15.21 6.54 -2.76
C LEU A 16 -15.91 7.20 -1.56
N ALA A 17 -17.00 7.94 -1.80
CA ALA A 17 -17.65 8.78 -0.78
C ALA A 17 -17.99 8.06 0.54
N PRO A 18 -18.53 6.81 0.53
CA PRO A 18 -18.83 6.09 1.77
C PRO A 18 -17.60 5.79 2.63
N TYR A 19 -16.42 5.69 2.02
CA TYR A 19 -15.17 5.31 2.68
C TYR A 19 -14.37 6.49 3.20
N ASN A 20 -14.70 7.72 2.80
CA ASN A 20 -13.90 8.92 3.07
C ASN A 20 -13.58 9.11 4.55
N SER A 21 -14.54 8.91 5.44
CA SER A 21 -14.33 9.09 6.89
C SER A 21 -13.32 8.08 7.44
N ALA A 22 -13.53 6.80 7.16
CA ALA A 22 -12.67 5.72 7.63
C ALA A 22 -11.27 5.78 7.01
N LEU A 23 -11.18 6.07 5.71
CA LEU A 23 -9.91 6.29 5.02
C LEU A 23 -9.15 7.48 5.62
N THR A 24 -9.81 8.61 5.82
CA THR A 24 -9.18 9.81 6.41
C THR A 24 -8.69 9.52 7.82
N ALA A 25 -9.49 8.82 8.64
CA ALA A 25 -9.09 8.40 9.97
C ALA A 25 -7.86 7.49 9.95
N ALA A 26 -7.81 6.52 9.03
CA ALA A 26 -6.67 5.62 8.88
C ALA A 26 -5.39 6.35 8.44
N VAL A 27 -5.49 7.26 7.47
CA VAL A 27 -4.37 8.09 7.00
C VAL A 27 -3.84 8.99 8.14
N ASN A 28 -4.74 9.64 8.88
CA ASN A 28 -4.35 10.49 10.01
C ASN A 28 -3.73 9.68 11.15
N SER A 29 -4.24 8.47 11.42
CA SER A 29 -3.65 7.56 12.41
C SER A 29 -2.24 7.14 12.01
N LEU A 30 -2.01 6.83 10.73
CA LEU A 30 -0.70 6.50 10.20
C LEU A 30 0.28 7.69 10.34
N ALA A 31 -0.16 8.90 9.96
CA ALA A 31 0.63 10.12 10.08
C ALA A 31 0.97 10.48 11.54
N ALA A 32 0.01 10.34 12.46
CA ALA A 32 0.25 10.56 13.89
C ALA A 32 1.28 9.59 14.47
N ARG A 33 1.34 8.36 13.94
CA ARG A 33 2.30 7.34 14.38
C ARG A 33 3.69 7.54 13.79
N PHE A 34 3.80 8.09 12.58
CA PHE A 34 5.06 8.30 11.87
C PHE A 34 5.13 9.71 11.27
N PRO A 35 5.15 10.76 12.11
CA PRO A 35 5.02 12.15 11.65
C PRO A 35 6.18 12.60 10.75
N ASP A 36 7.37 12.01 10.90
CA ASP A 36 8.55 12.34 10.10
C ASP A 36 8.59 11.60 8.74
N ASP A 37 7.79 10.55 8.58
CA ASP A 37 7.79 9.74 7.36
C ASP A 37 6.50 9.92 6.53
N VAL A 38 5.37 10.28 7.16
CA VAL A 38 4.06 10.27 6.52
C VAL A 38 3.37 11.63 6.62
N SER A 39 3.05 12.20 5.46
CA SER A 39 2.24 13.42 5.35
C SER A 39 0.94 13.13 4.58
N PRO A 40 -0.25 13.28 5.21
CA PRO A 40 -1.54 13.09 4.54
C PRO A 40 -1.69 13.93 3.27
N ALA A 41 -1.21 15.17 3.31
CA ALA A 41 -1.29 16.09 2.17
C ALA A 41 -0.42 15.62 0.98
N ILE A 42 0.80 15.13 1.25
CA ILE A 42 1.68 14.59 0.20
C ILE A 42 1.13 13.29 -0.36
N LEU A 43 0.62 12.38 0.49
CA LEU A 43 -0.02 11.15 0.03
C LEU A 43 -1.20 11.44 -0.90
N ALA A 44 -2.12 12.33 -0.48
CA ALA A 44 -3.26 12.72 -1.29
C ALA A 44 -2.83 13.34 -2.63
N LYS A 45 -1.82 14.22 -2.62
CA LYS A 45 -1.26 14.83 -3.83
C LYS A 45 -0.67 13.78 -4.77
N ASN A 46 0.12 12.83 -4.26
CA ASN A 46 0.74 11.79 -5.08
C ASN A 46 -0.31 10.90 -5.76
N VAL A 47 -1.39 10.56 -5.05
CA VAL A 47 -2.52 9.82 -5.62
C VAL A 47 -3.24 10.65 -6.68
N ALA A 48 -3.55 11.91 -6.40
CA ALA A 48 -4.26 12.80 -7.32
C ALA A 48 -3.48 13.09 -8.61
N CYS A 49 -2.15 13.23 -8.53
CA CYS A 49 -1.28 13.42 -9.68
C CYS A 49 -0.95 12.11 -10.42
N GLY A 50 -1.46 10.98 -9.94
CA GLY A 50 -1.24 9.67 -10.54
C GLY A 50 0.15 9.08 -10.30
N LEU A 51 0.97 9.71 -9.45
CA LEU A 51 2.30 9.23 -9.05
C LEU A 51 2.21 7.99 -8.18
N ALA A 52 1.13 7.87 -7.40
CA ALA A 52 0.81 6.68 -6.62
C ALA A 52 -0.62 6.21 -6.90
N ASP A 53 -0.89 4.97 -6.50
CA ASP A 53 -2.21 4.37 -6.52
C ASP A 53 -2.68 4.11 -5.09
N LEU A 54 -3.87 4.62 -4.79
CA LEU A 54 -4.61 4.26 -3.60
C LEU A 54 -5.43 3.00 -3.87
N TRP A 55 -5.36 2.08 -2.93
CA TRP A 55 -6.19 0.89 -2.91
C TRP A 55 -6.95 0.80 -1.59
N LEU A 56 -8.21 0.38 -1.67
CA LEU A 56 -9.04 0.08 -0.51
C LEU A 56 -9.12 -1.42 -0.32
N ILE A 57 -9.08 -1.82 0.95
CA ILE A 57 -9.35 -3.18 1.38
C ILE A 57 -10.67 -3.13 2.12
N VAL A 58 -11.63 -3.91 1.62
CA VAL A 58 -12.94 -4.06 2.22
C VAL A 58 -13.20 -5.52 2.56
N ASP A 59 -14.10 -5.78 3.50
CA ASP A 59 -14.59 -7.14 3.77
C ASP A 59 -15.70 -7.55 2.79
N GLU A 60 -16.25 -8.74 2.99
CA GLU A 60 -17.40 -9.27 2.23
C GLU A 60 -18.68 -8.40 2.28
N ASN A 61 -18.82 -7.51 3.27
CA ASN A 61 -19.95 -6.61 3.43
C ASN A 61 -19.65 -5.20 2.90
N GLU A 62 -18.56 -5.05 2.14
CA GLU A 62 -18.03 -3.77 1.67
C GLU A 62 -17.66 -2.78 2.80
N ALA A 63 -17.41 -3.26 4.03
CA ALA A 63 -16.93 -2.40 5.11
C ALA A 63 -15.43 -2.12 4.95
N PHE A 64 -15.01 -0.88 5.22
CA PHE A 64 -13.60 -0.49 5.18
C PHE A 64 -12.80 -1.25 6.23
N ILE A 65 -11.71 -1.89 5.81
CA ILE A 65 -10.76 -2.57 6.69
C ILE A 65 -9.43 -1.82 6.73
N ALA A 66 -8.89 -1.49 5.56
CA ALA A 66 -7.58 -0.88 5.43
C ALA A 66 -7.41 -0.19 4.07
N PHE A 67 -6.30 0.53 3.91
CA PHE A 67 -5.84 1.02 2.63
C PHE A 67 -4.37 0.65 2.40
N LEU A 68 -3.97 0.62 1.13
CA LEU A 68 -2.56 0.58 0.76
C LEU A 68 -2.23 1.58 -0.35
N ILE A 69 -0.99 2.02 -0.36
CA ILE A 69 -0.44 2.91 -1.38
C ILE A 69 0.63 2.15 -2.15
N THR A 70 0.52 2.15 -3.48
CA THR A 70 1.56 1.58 -4.35
C THR A 70 2.08 2.60 -5.34
N GLU A 71 3.30 2.40 -5.79
CA GLU A 71 3.92 3.19 -6.86
C GLU A 71 4.57 2.26 -7.88
N MET A 72 4.48 2.61 -9.16
CA MET A 72 5.19 1.89 -10.20
C MET A 72 6.52 2.59 -10.46
N GLU A 73 7.62 1.92 -10.15
CA GLU A 73 8.97 2.45 -10.32
C GLU A 73 9.68 1.77 -11.50
N ILE A 74 10.50 2.53 -12.21
CA ILE A 74 11.49 2.01 -13.16
C ILE A 74 12.86 2.27 -12.56
N THR A 75 13.62 1.20 -12.29
CA THR A 75 14.98 1.35 -11.75
C THR A 75 15.91 1.98 -12.78
N VAL A 76 17.08 2.49 -12.35
CA VAL A 76 18.12 3.01 -13.24
C VAL A 76 18.52 1.99 -14.33
N GLY A 77 18.46 0.70 -14.03
CA GLY A 77 18.70 -0.39 -14.99
C GLY A 77 17.50 -0.72 -15.89
N GLY A 78 16.44 0.08 -15.89
CA GLY A 78 15.25 -0.10 -16.71
C GLY A 78 14.25 -1.15 -16.20
N LYS A 79 14.46 -1.74 -15.01
CA LYS A 79 13.57 -2.76 -14.47
C LYS A 79 12.33 -2.12 -13.85
N LYS A 80 11.14 -2.48 -14.34
CA LYS A 80 9.87 -2.07 -13.76
C LYS A 80 9.54 -2.88 -12.51
N ARG A 81 9.17 -2.22 -11.41
CA ARG A 81 8.74 -2.85 -10.15
C ARG A 81 7.56 -2.12 -9.52
N LEU A 82 6.68 -2.85 -8.85
CA LEU A 82 5.61 -2.29 -8.04
C LEU A 82 6.11 -2.11 -6.61
N LEU A 83 6.17 -0.90 -6.10
CA LEU A 83 6.42 -0.61 -4.70
C LEU A 83 5.10 -0.66 -3.92
N LEU A 84 5.09 -1.31 -2.76
CA LEU A 84 4.04 -1.11 -1.75
C LEU A 84 4.66 -0.21 -0.68
N LEU A 85 4.19 1.03 -0.62
CA LEU A 85 4.77 2.09 0.21
C LEU A 85 4.11 2.14 1.59
N GLU A 86 2.77 2.06 1.61
CA GLU A 86 1.99 2.16 2.85
C GLU A 86 0.94 1.06 2.91
N LEU A 87 0.63 0.60 4.13
CA LEU A 87 -0.53 -0.22 4.45
C LEU A 87 -0.95 0.13 5.88
N ALA A 88 -2.16 0.64 6.03
CA ALA A 88 -2.69 0.99 7.33
C ALA A 88 -4.20 0.74 7.41
N GLY A 89 -4.65 0.47 8.63
CA GLY A 89 -5.99 -0.02 8.94
C GLY A 89 -5.91 -1.22 9.86
N GLU A 90 -7.02 -1.94 9.96
CA GLU A 90 -7.14 -3.08 10.86
C GLU A 90 -6.44 -4.32 10.27
N GLY A 91 -5.72 -5.06 11.12
CA GLY A 91 -5.19 -6.37 10.75
C GLY A 91 -4.09 -6.37 9.67
N ALA A 92 -3.30 -5.31 9.52
CA ALA A 92 -2.27 -5.16 8.48
C ALA A 92 -1.40 -6.40 8.20
N LEU A 93 -1.04 -7.19 9.23
CA LEU A 93 -0.29 -8.45 9.07
C LEU A 93 -1.11 -9.58 8.41
N ALA A 94 -2.41 -9.67 8.68
CA ALA A 94 -3.32 -10.62 8.05
C ALA A 94 -3.57 -10.28 6.57
N LEU A 95 -3.38 -9.02 6.20
CA LEU A 95 -3.54 -8.53 4.82
C LEU A 95 -2.42 -9.01 3.88
N THR A 96 -1.41 -9.73 4.38
CA THR A 96 -0.48 -10.50 3.53
C THR A 96 -1.20 -11.51 2.64
N ALA A 97 -2.40 -11.96 3.01
CA ALA A 97 -3.27 -12.79 2.18
C ALA A 97 -3.69 -12.10 0.86
N LEU A 98 -3.60 -10.77 0.76
CA LEU A 98 -3.93 -9.99 -0.44
C LEU A 98 -2.74 -9.77 -1.38
N LEU A 99 -1.52 -10.16 -0.97
CA LEU A 99 -0.32 -10.01 -1.79
C LEU A 99 -0.44 -10.70 -3.15
N PRO A 100 -1.03 -11.91 -3.29
CA PRO A 100 -1.23 -12.52 -4.61
C PRO A 100 -2.03 -11.65 -5.59
N GLN A 101 -3.04 -10.91 -5.11
CA GLN A 101 -3.83 -10.01 -5.97
C GLN A 101 -3.00 -8.83 -6.47
N LEU A 102 -2.13 -8.27 -5.62
CA LEU A 102 -1.17 -7.24 -6.01
C LEU A 102 -0.08 -7.77 -6.94
N GLU A 103 0.40 -8.98 -6.71
CA GLU A 103 1.38 -9.66 -7.58
C GLU A 103 0.83 -9.87 -8.98
N ASP A 104 -0.43 -10.31 -9.09
CA ASP A 104 -1.12 -10.46 -10.37
C ASP A 104 -1.30 -9.13 -11.09
N PHE A 105 -1.65 -8.07 -10.36
CA PHE A 105 -1.67 -6.72 -10.92
C PHE A 105 -0.28 -6.30 -11.43
N ALA A 106 0.76 -6.51 -10.63
CA ALA A 106 2.14 -6.18 -10.99
C ALA A 106 2.56 -6.92 -12.28
N ARG A 107 2.28 -8.23 -12.36
CA ARG A 107 2.56 -9.06 -13.55
C ARG A 107 1.84 -8.54 -14.78
N ARG A 108 0.52 -8.25 -14.69
CA ARG A 108 -0.26 -7.68 -15.79
C ARG A 108 0.26 -6.31 -16.23
N ALA A 109 0.77 -5.52 -15.30
CA ALA A 109 1.38 -4.23 -15.58
C ALA A 109 2.83 -4.34 -16.14
N GLY A 110 3.36 -5.55 -16.34
CA GLY A 110 4.72 -5.79 -16.83
C GLY A 110 5.81 -5.51 -15.80
N ALA A 111 5.48 -5.46 -14.52
CA ALA A 111 6.48 -5.36 -13.45
C ALA A 111 7.19 -6.70 -13.26
N ALA A 112 8.51 -6.64 -13.12
CA ALA A 112 9.36 -7.81 -12.91
C ALA A 112 9.59 -8.15 -11.43
N ALA A 113 9.05 -7.33 -10.52
CA ALA A 113 9.05 -7.56 -9.08
C ALA A 113 7.98 -6.70 -8.38
N ILE A 114 7.58 -7.15 -7.20
CA ILE A 114 6.89 -6.35 -6.19
C ILE A 114 7.84 -6.14 -5.00
N CYS A 115 7.85 -4.94 -4.44
CA CYS A 115 8.78 -4.53 -3.39
C CYS A 115 8.02 -3.80 -2.29
N PRO A 116 7.55 -4.52 -1.26
CA PRO A 116 7.01 -3.89 -0.05
C PRO A 116 8.11 -3.16 0.72
N CYS A 117 7.95 -1.84 0.84
CA CYS A 117 8.83 -0.95 1.58
C CYS A 117 8.31 -0.83 3.02
N GLY A 118 8.43 -1.91 3.80
CA GLY A 118 7.89 -2.00 5.15
C GLY A 118 8.91 -1.78 6.27
N ARG A 119 8.40 -1.60 7.48
CA ARG A 119 9.21 -1.65 8.72
C ARG A 119 9.63 -3.09 9.04
N LEU A 120 10.66 -3.25 9.88
CA LEU A 120 11.21 -4.57 10.27
C LEU A 120 10.16 -5.57 10.78
N GLY A 121 9.10 -5.10 11.45
CA GLY A 121 8.02 -5.96 11.96
C GLY A 121 7.29 -6.78 10.87
N TRP A 122 7.40 -6.37 9.61
CA TRP A 122 6.79 -7.07 8.49
C TRP A 122 7.60 -8.26 7.99
N ASN A 123 8.89 -8.33 8.34
CA ASN A 123 9.81 -9.33 7.81
C ASN A 123 9.28 -10.76 7.97
N ARG A 124 8.77 -11.11 9.17
CA ARG A 124 8.25 -12.45 9.44
C ARG A 124 7.07 -12.83 8.54
N ALA A 125 6.16 -11.89 8.27
CA ALA A 125 4.99 -12.16 7.46
C ALA A 125 5.34 -12.21 5.97
N LEU A 126 6.15 -11.26 5.49
CA LEU A 126 6.63 -11.23 4.12
C LEU A 126 7.50 -12.44 3.76
N ALA A 127 8.38 -12.89 4.67
CA ALA A 127 9.21 -14.07 4.46
C ALA A 127 8.38 -15.35 4.28
N ARG A 128 7.24 -15.48 4.99
CA ARG A 128 6.31 -16.62 4.79
C ARG A 128 5.66 -16.61 3.41
N CYS A 129 5.53 -15.43 2.80
CA CYS A 129 5.05 -15.25 1.43
C CYS A 129 6.16 -15.34 0.38
N GLY A 130 7.39 -15.70 0.76
CA GLY A 130 8.52 -15.86 -0.17
C GLY A 130 9.28 -14.58 -0.52
N TYR A 131 8.92 -13.45 0.09
CA TYR A 131 9.66 -12.20 -0.07
C TYR A 131 11.00 -12.29 0.67
N LYS A 132 12.00 -11.58 0.13
CA LYS A 132 13.35 -11.53 0.69
C LYS A 132 13.73 -10.07 0.93
N ILE A 133 14.55 -9.83 1.95
CA ILE A 133 15.14 -8.52 2.19
C ILE A 133 16.09 -8.21 1.03
N ALA A 134 15.83 -7.12 0.32
CA ALA A 134 16.68 -6.63 -0.76
C ALA A 134 17.58 -5.46 -0.31
N THR A 135 17.06 -4.57 0.54
CA THR A 135 17.75 -3.36 1.01
C THR A 135 17.44 -3.11 2.49
N VAL A 136 18.41 -2.53 3.20
CA VAL A 136 18.26 -2.05 4.59
C VAL A 136 18.56 -0.56 4.62
N LYS A 137 17.70 0.25 5.26
CA LYS A 137 17.92 1.68 5.48
C LYS A 137 18.67 1.89 6.80
N TYR A 138 19.84 2.50 6.74
CA TYR A 138 20.59 2.94 7.92
C TYR A 138 20.27 4.40 8.23
N ILE A 139 20.05 4.73 9.50
CA ILE A 139 19.70 6.07 9.97
C ILE A 139 20.64 6.45 11.11
N LYS A 140 21.12 7.70 11.11
CA LYS A 140 21.85 8.33 12.21
C LYS A 140 21.23 9.70 12.43
N GLU A 141 20.68 9.92 13.62
CA GLU A 141 20.20 11.24 14.04
C GLU A 141 21.39 12.22 14.13
N LEU A 142 21.19 13.45 13.66
CA LEU A 142 22.20 14.50 13.61
C LEU A 142 22.00 15.54 14.71
#